data_AF-A0A2G9P1K9-F1
#
_entry.id   AF-A0A2G9P1K9-F1
#
_cell.length_a   1.000
_cell.length_b   1.000
_cell.length_c   1.000
_cell.angle_alpha   90.00
_cell.angle_beta   90.00
_cell.angle_gamma   90.00
#
_symmetry.space_group_name_H-M   'P 1'
#
loop_
_entity.id
_entity.type
_entity.pdbx_description
1 polymer ?
#
loop_
_entity_poly.entity_id
_entity_poly.type
_entity_poly.pdbx_seq_one_letter_code
_entity_poly.pdbx_strand_id
1 'polypeptide(L)' 'YEIREKDNVVSEGALFCSKCSRFYPIIEEIPIMLPDELRNKEQEIEFLTNNKKNLPEKIITMANPWHL' A
#
# COMPACT_ATOMS: atom_id res chain seq x y z
N TYR A 1 11.43 5.59 -5.72
CA TYR A 1 10.43 5.37 -4.65
C TYR A 1 11.21 5.18 -3.37
N GLU A 2 11.04 6.06 -2.39
CA GLU A 2 11.75 5.92 -1.11
C GLU A 2 11.03 4.86 -0.28
N ILE A 3 11.71 3.73 -0.11
CA ILE A 3 11.31 2.65 0.79
C ILE A 3 11.98 2.95 2.13
N ARG A 4 11.23 2.92 3.23
CA ARG A 4 11.86 2.94 4.56
C ARG A 4 12.46 1.56 4.79
N GLU A 5 13.76 1.48 4.58
CA GLU A 5 14.55 0.25 4.64
C GLU A 5 15.48 0.31 5.85
N LYS A 6 15.47 -0.74 6.67
CA LYS A 6 16.46 -0.95 7.73
C LYS A 6 16.97 -2.38 7.62
N ASP A 7 18.29 -2.56 7.52
CA ASP A 7 18.91 -3.89 7.42
C ASP A 7 18.40 -4.77 6.24
N ASN A 8 18.05 -4.14 5.11
CA ASN A 8 17.37 -4.76 3.96
C ASN A 8 15.94 -5.27 4.22
N VAL A 9 15.32 -4.82 5.31
CA VAL A 9 13.92 -5.11 5.64
C VAL A 9 13.07 -3.89 5.34
N VAL A 10 11.97 -4.12 4.61
CA VAL A 10 10.97 -3.09 4.30
C VAL A 10 10.00 -3.00 5.46
N SER A 11 10.13 -1.97 6.30
CA SER A 11 9.24 -1.77 7.45
C SER A 11 7.87 -1.20 7.07
N GLU A 12 7.83 -0.39 6.02
CA GLU A 12 6.61 0.21 5.48
C GLU A 12 6.73 0.34 3.95
N GLY A 13 5.66 -0.02 3.24
CA GLY A 13 5.66 -0.01 1.78
C GLY A 13 4.36 -0.51 1.17
N ALA A 14 4.32 -0.69 -0.16
CA ALA A 14 3.16 -1.26 -0.82
C ALA A 14 3.57 -2.18 -1.98
N LEU A 15 2.92 -3.34 -2.07
CA LEU A 15 2.97 -4.20 -3.24
C LEU A 15 1.90 -3.74 -4.22
N PHE A 16 2.22 -3.70 -5.51
CA PHE A 16 1.27 -3.33 -6.55
C PHE A 16 1.24 -4.38 -7.66
N CYS A 17 0.06 -4.87 -7.98
CA CYS A 17 -0.16 -5.79 -9.08
C CYS A 17 -0.44 -5.02 -10.38
N SER A 18 0.46 -5.13 -11.36
CA SER A 18 0.29 -4.50 -12.68
C SER A 18 -0.84 -5.11 -13.52
N LYS A 19 -1.35 -6.30 -13.18
CA LYS A 19 -2.41 -6.99 -13.94
C LYS A 19 -3.82 -6.54 -13.56
N CYS A 20 -4.06 -6.32 -12.27
CA CYS A 20 -5.40 -5.99 -11.75
C CYS A 20 -5.44 -4.66 -10.97
N SER A 21 -4.32 -3.93 -10.95
CA SER A 21 -4.14 -2.65 -10.27
C SER A 21 -4.41 -2.67 -8.77
N ARG A 22 -4.43 -3.85 -8.13
CA ARG A 22 -4.55 -3.95 -6.68
C ARG A 22 -3.25 -3.55 -5.99
N PHE A 23 -3.37 -2.86 -4.87
CA PHE A 23 -2.25 -2.69 -3.95
C PHE A 23 -2.47 -3.46 -2.64
N TYR A 24 -1.38 -3.77 -1.95
CA TYR A 24 -1.37 -4.36 -0.61
C TYR A 24 -0.36 -3.60 0.26
N PRO A 25 -0.78 -3.00 1.39
CA PRO A 25 0.14 -2.28 2.26
C PRO A 25 1.05 -3.24 3.02
N ILE A 26 2.28 -2.81 3.27
CA ILE A 26 3.24 -3.42 4.19
C ILE A 26 3.30 -2.49 5.40
N ILE A 27 2.93 -3.00 6.57
CA ILE A 27 2.90 -2.27 7.84
C ILE A 27 3.63 -3.13 8.86
N GLU A 28 4.57 -2.53 9.60
CA GLU A 28 5.41 -3.27 10.56
C GLU A 28 6.05 -4.51 9.93
N GLU A 29 6.58 -4.37 8.71
CA GLU A 29 7.24 -5.45 7.94
C GLU A 29 6.29 -6.56 7.44
N ILE A 30 4.99 -6.49 7.76
CA ILE A 30 3.98 -7.49 7.40
C ILE A 30 3.16 -7.01 6.19
N PRO A 31 3.17 -7.73 5.05
CA PRO A 31 2.26 -7.46 3.94
C PRO A 31 0.84 -7.91 4.28
N ILE A 32 -0.12 -6.97 4.25
CA ILE A 32 -1.54 -7.25 4.52
C ILE A 32 -2.23 -7.60 3.19
N MET A 33 -2.28 -8.89 2.88
CA MET A 33 -2.87 -9.43 1.64
C MET A 33 -4.26 -10.02 1.84
N LEU A 34 -5.18 -9.23 2.37
CA LEU A 34 -6.56 -9.66 2.60
C LEU A 34 -7.38 -9.70 1.29
N PRO A 35 -8.31 -10.66 1.15
CA PRO A 35 -9.38 -10.60 0.14
C PRO A 35 -10.21 -9.32 0.29
N ASP A 36 -10.76 -8.81 -0.81
CA ASP A 36 -11.44 -7.50 -0.84
C ASP A 36 -12.55 -7.35 0.23
N GLU A 37 -13.29 -8.43 0.53
CA GLU A 37 -14.35 -8.43 1.55
C GLU A 37 -13.87 -8.32 3.00
N LEU A 38 -12.59 -8.58 3.25
CA LEU A 38 -11.97 -8.52 4.58
C LEU A 38 -11.09 -7.27 4.75
N ARG A 39 -11.00 -6.40 3.72
CA ARG A 39 -10.17 -5.19 3.76
C ARG A 39 -10.87 -4.08 4.55
N ASN A 40 -10.11 -3.40 5.40
CA ASN A 40 -10.60 -2.21 6.11
C ASN A 40 -10.31 -0.95 5.28
N LYS A 41 -11.37 -0.35 4.72
CA LYS A 41 -11.26 0.85 3.89
C LYS A 41 -10.65 2.04 4.64
N GLU A 42 -11.03 2.27 5.89
CA GLU A 42 -10.56 3.42 6.67
C GLU A 42 -9.06 3.32 6.91
N GLN A 43 -8.58 2.14 7.33
CA GLN A 43 -7.16 1.87 7.55
C GLN A 43 -6.34 2.06 6.26
N GLU A 44 -6.85 1.61 5.12
CA GLU A 44 -6.14 1.75 3.85
C GLU A 44 -6.11 3.20 3.34
N ILE A 45 -7.19 3.95 3.50
CA ILE A 45 -7.22 5.38 3.15
C ILE A 45 -6.26 6.16 4.06
N GLU A 46 -6.18 5.83 5.35
CA GLU A 46 -5.20 6.41 6.28
C GLU A 46 -3.76 6.10 5.83
N PHE A 47 -3.48 4.83 5.52
CA PHE A 47 -2.17 4.41 5.00
C PHE A 47 -1.78 5.20 3.74
N LEU A 48 -2.68 5.31 2.76
CA LEU A 48 -2.44 6.05 1.52
C LEU A 48 -2.22 7.55 1.79
N THR A 49 -2.96 8.14 2.73
CA THR A 49 -2.85 9.56 3.08
C THR A 49 -1.49 9.85 3.72
N ASN A 50 -1.09 9.03 4.68
CA ASN A 50 0.19 9.16 5.40
C ASN A 50 1.39 8.94 4.48
N ASN A 51 1.24 8.08 3.47
CA ASN A 51 2.32 7.71 2.55
C ASN A 51 2.22 8.36 1.16
N LYS A 52 1.31 9.32 0.95
CA LYS A 52 1.01 9.94 -0.35
C LYS A 52 2.24 10.47 -1.09
N LYS A 53 3.22 11.00 -0.36
CA LYS A 53 4.45 11.57 -0.94
C LYS A 53 5.49 10.52 -1.33
N ASN A 54 5.43 9.33 -0.72
CA ASN A 54 6.47 8.29 -0.86
C ASN A 54 6.03 7.20 -1.85
N LEU A 55 4.72 6.99 -1.98
CA LEU A 55 4.15 5.98 -2.86
C LEU A 55 4.09 6.45 -4.32
N PRO A 56 4.19 5.49 -5.27
CA PRO A 56 3.83 5.71 -6.67
C PRO A 56 2.47 6.37 -6.86
N GLU A 57 2.42 7.36 -7.75
CA GLU A 57 1.18 8.04 -8.13
C GLU A 57 0.10 7.04 -8.56
N LYS A 58 0.46 6.02 -9.35
CA LYS A 58 -0.45 4.93 -9.75
C LYS A 58 -1.11 4.20 -8.56
N ILE A 59 -0.47 4.14 -7.40
CA ILE A 59 -1.06 3.56 -6.20
C ILE A 59 -2.02 4.58 -5.56
N ILE A 60 -1.61 5.84 -5.51
CA ILE A 60 -2.40 6.91 -4.91
C ILE A 60 -3.68 7.21 -5.68
N THR A 61 -3.66 7.17 -7.02
CA THR A 61 -4.76 7.69 -7.86
C THR A 61 -5.53 6.62 -8.64
N MET A 62 -5.01 5.39 -8.73
CA MET A 62 -5.58 4.36 -9.63
C MET A 62 -5.68 2.96 -9.00
N ALA A 63 -5.29 2.78 -7.74
CA ALA A 63 -5.27 1.45 -7.15
C ALA A 63 -6.67 0.94 -6.81
N ASN A 64 -6.79 -0.38 -6.87
CA ASN A 64 -7.93 -1.14 -6.40
C ASN A 64 -7.64 -1.74 -5.01
N PRO A 65 -8.68 -1.93 -4.18
CA PRO A 65 -10.04 -1.43 -4.36
C PRO A 65 -10.15 0.07 -4.04
N TRP A 66 -9.23 0.62 -3.25
CA TRP A 66 -9.28 1.99 -2.75
C TRP A 66 -8.08 2.80 -3.24
N HIS A 67 -8.32 4.07 -3.53
CA HIS A 67 -7.35 5.09 -3.88
C HIS A 67 -7.84 6.45 -3.34
N LEU A 68 -6.95 7.45 -3.32
CA LEU A 68 -7.24 8.81 -2.86
C LEU A 68 -7.79 9.72 -3.96
#